data_AF-A0A1J5I6G8-F1
#
_entry.id   AF-A0A1J5I6G8-F1
#
_cell.length_a   1.000
_cell.length_b   1.000
_cell.length_c   1.000
_cell.angle_alpha   90.00
_cell.angle_beta   90.00
_cell.angle_gamma   90.00
#
_symmetry.space_group_name_H-M   'P 1'
#
loop_
_entity.id
_entity.type
_entity.pdbx_description
1 polymer ?
#
loop_
_entity_poly.entity_id
_entity_poly.type
_entity_poly.pdbx_seq_one_letter_code
_entity_poly.pdbx_strand_id
1 'polypeptide(L)'
;MGLPLEGIKVLDFSLALMGPLCGMMLGDMGAEVVKIERLTGEAIRRGKAAGMEEFFGLEEAEIDDPMWLAHNRNKRSLAIDLSDERGQGVIERLVKGADVVLHSFRPGTMEKMGLSYQTLSRINPHIIYCSFYGFGETGPLAHRIGGDMYSQAFTGMVSLQGCPGDPPTMVSAAIVDHAGAWMGAYGIMVAMFHRARTGEGQEVVINQIDVAMYLQMSEAHLYLIDGIKCQRAGRASPVSPPPYGAYPAADGDIITLFGSDPLWPRFCG
;
A
#
# COMPACT_ATOMS: atom_id res chain seq x y z
N MET A 1 28.59 -9.54 -2.65
CA MET A 1 27.56 -10.13 -1.77
C MET A 1 26.24 -9.90 -2.49
N GLY A 2 25.44 -10.95 -2.72
CA GLY A 2 24.16 -10.81 -3.42
C GLY A 2 23.14 -10.02 -2.60
N LEU A 3 22.15 -9.43 -3.28
CA LEU A 3 21.05 -8.74 -2.60
C LEU A 3 20.09 -9.76 -1.95
N PRO A 4 19.35 -9.40 -0.88
CA PRO A 4 18.56 -10.37 -0.10
C PRO A 4 17.49 -11.15 -0.89
N LEU A 5 16.93 -10.57 -1.95
CA LEU A 5 15.91 -11.20 -2.82
C LEU A 5 16.44 -11.52 -4.22
N GLU A 6 17.77 -11.61 -4.39
CA GLU A 6 18.36 -12.01 -5.67
C GLU A 6 17.85 -13.41 -6.07
N GLY A 7 17.41 -13.54 -7.33
CA GLY A 7 16.81 -14.76 -7.87
C GLY A 7 15.30 -14.87 -7.70
N ILE A 8 14.66 -13.97 -6.92
CA ILE A 8 13.21 -13.90 -6.81
C ILE A 8 12.61 -13.18 -8.02
N LYS A 9 11.56 -13.75 -8.61
CA LYS A 9 10.84 -13.17 -9.76
C LYS A 9 9.43 -12.74 -9.39
N VAL A 10 9.10 -11.49 -9.67
CA VAL A 10 7.82 -10.86 -9.30
C VAL A 10 7.11 -10.38 -10.56
N LEU A 11 5.84 -10.78 -10.73
CA LEU A 11 4.95 -10.21 -11.73
C LEU A 11 4.02 -9.20 -11.05
N ASP A 12 4.15 -7.94 -11.43
CA ASP A 12 3.42 -6.82 -10.83
C ASP A 12 2.30 -6.34 -11.78
N PHE A 13 1.07 -6.75 -11.50
CA PHE A 13 -0.15 -6.28 -12.19
C PHE A 13 -0.81 -5.10 -11.47
N SER A 14 -0.17 -4.56 -10.44
CA SER A 14 -0.77 -3.53 -9.62
C SER A 14 -0.69 -2.14 -10.26
N LEU A 15 -1.64 -1.31 -9.86
CA LEU A 15 -1.86 0.06 -10.30
C LEU A 15 -1.81 1.02 -9.11
N ALA A 16 -1.70 2.30 -9.41
CA ALA A 16 -1.60 3.44 -8.54
C ALA A 16 -0.38 3.39 -7.61
N LEU A 17 -0.60 3.09 -6.32
CA LEU A 17 0.38 3.40 -5.27
C LEU A 17 0.75 2.18 -4.41
N MET A 18 -0.19 1.62 -3.65
CA MET A 18 0.09 0.58 -2.64
C MET A 18 0.78 -0.67 -3.21
N GLY A 19 0.21 -1.26 -4.27
CA GLY A 19 0.82 -2.41 -4.94
C GLY A 19 2.14 -2.07 -5.62
N PRO A 20 2.23 -0.96 -6.40
CA PRO A 20 3.48 -0.58 -7.04
C PRO A 20 4.61 -0.32 -6.04
N LEU A 21 4.32 0.32 -4.91
CA LEU A 21 5.27 0.50 -3.81
C LEU A 21 5.79 -0.84 -3.27
N CYS A 22 4.90 -1.82 -3.07
CA CYS A 22 5.30 -3.15 -2.62
C CYS A 22 6.27 -3.80 -3.62
N GLY A 23 5.92 -3.83 -4.91
CA GLY A 23 6.80 -4.38 -5.95
C GLY A 23 8.13 -3.64 -6.03
N MET A 24 8.12 -2.31 -5.93
CA MET A 24 9.34 -1.49 -5.92
C MET A 24 10.26 -1.84 -4.75
N MET A 25 9.73 -2.05 -3.55
CA MET A 25 10.55 -2.45 -2.40
C MET A 25 11.16 -3.83 -2.56
N LEU A 26 10.45 -4.79 -3.16
CA LEU A 26 11.02 -6.09 -3.49
C LEU A 26 12.17 -5.95 -4.50
N GLY A 27 12.00 -5.07 -5.50
CA GLY A 27 13.05 -4.73 -6.46
C GLY A 27 14.26 -4.04 -5.81
N ASP A 28 14.03 -3.11 -4.88
CA ASP A 28 15.09 -2.47 -4.09
C ASP A 28 15.92 -3.50 -3.29
N MET A 29 15.31 -4.64 -2.91
CA MET A 29 15.97 -5.76 -2.24
C MET A 29 16.53 -6.81 -3.21
N GLY A 30 16.50 -6.58 -4.52
CA GLY A 30 17.14 -7.41 -5.54
C GLY A 30 16.24 -8.37 -6.31
N ALA A 31 14.92 -8.35 -6.09
CA ALA A 31 14.00 -9.16 -6.90
C ALA A 31 13.94 -8.66 -8.35
N GLU A 32 13.79 -9.56 -9.31
CA GLU A 32 13.45 -9.21 -10.69
C GLU A 32 11.94 -8.92 -10.77
N VAL A 33 11.58 -7.65 -10.84
CA VAL A 33 10.19 -7.20 -10.90
C VAL A 33 9.81 -6.83 -12.32
N VAL A 34 8.82 -7.52 -12.87
CA VAL A 34 8.23 -7.23 -14.19
C VAL A 34 6.84 -6.63 -13.97
N LYS A 35 6.69 -5.34 -14.24
CA LYS A 35 5.39 -4.65 -14.24
C LYS A 35 4.66 -5.00 -15.52
N ILE A 36 3.50 -5.63 -15.38
CA ILE A 36 2.62 -6.01 -16.48
C ILE A 36 1.62 -4.88 -16.71
N GLU A 37 1.66 -4.29 -17.90
CA GLU A 37 0.89 -3.10 -18.22
C GLU A 37 -0.01 -3.31 -19.43
N ARG A 38 -1.03 -2.46 -19.56
CA ARG A 38 -1.78 -2.33 -20.80
C ARG A 38 -0.86 -1.81 -21.91
N LEU A 39 -1.21 -2.05 -23.17
CA LEU A 39 -0.49 -1.49 -24.32
C LEU A 39 -0.39 0.04 -24.28
N THR A 40 -1.38 0.70 -23.68
CA THR A 40 -1.42 2.15 -23.49
C THR A 40 -0.66 2.63 -22.24
N GLY A 41 -0.08 1.72 -21.45
CA GLY A 41 0.44 2.02 -20.12
C GLY A 41 -0.66 2.38 -19.12
N GLU A 42 -0.25 2.59 -17.86
CA GLU A 42 -1.14 3.01 -16.78
C GLU A 42 -1.49 4.52 -16.84
N ALA A 43 -2.71 4.91 -16.43
CA ALA A 43 -3.12 6.31 -16.33
C ALA A 43 -2.15 7.21 -15.52
N ILE A 44 -1.55 6.69 -14.44
CA ILE A 44 -0.68 7.48 -13.57
C ILE A 44 0.61 7.92 -14.25
N ARG A 45 1.06 7.24 -15.33
CA ARG A 45 2.17 7.71 -16.18
C ARG A 45 1.91 9.09 -16.78
N ARG A 46 0.65 9.53 -16.83
CA ARG A 46 0.18 10.82 -17.38
C ARG A 46 -0.42 11.73 -16.30
N GLY A 47 -0.16 11.46 -15.02
CA GLY A 47 -0.70 12.21 -13.89
C GLY A 47 -2.21 12.06 -13.71
N LYS A 48 -2.79 10.96 -14.20
CA LYS A 48 -4.23 10.66 -14.07
C LYS A 48 -4.48 9.53 -13.07
N ALA A 49 -5.63 9.57 -12.41
CA ALA A 49 -6.03 8.52 -11.48
C ALA A 49 -6.18 7.16 -12.21
N ALA A 50 -5.70 6.08 -11.58
CA ALA A 50 -5.82 4.74 -12.12
C ALA A 50 -7.28 4.34 -12.37
N GLY A 51 -7.57 3.67 -13.49
CA GLY A 51 -8.92 3.24 -13.84
C GLY A 51 -9.82 4.33 -14.43
N MET A 52 -9.28 5.53 -14.70
CA MET A 52 -9.99 6.64 -15.32
C MET A 52 -9.54 6.91 -16.77
N GLU A 53 -8.88 5.95 -17.41
CA GLU A 53 -8.36 6.04 -18.78
C GLU A 53 -9.44 6.35 -19.82
N GLU A 54 -10.67 5.90 -19.61
CA GLU A 54 -11.80 6.15 -20.51
C GLU A 54 -12.39 7.56 -20.32
N PHE A 55 -12.18 8.18 -19.15
CA PHE A 55 -12.72 9.50 -18.81
C PHE A 55 -11.75 10.64 -19.14
N PHE A 56 -10.44 10.36 -19.04
CA PHE A 56 -9.40 11.30 -19.39
C PHE A 56 -8.71 10.77 -20.64
N GLY A 57 -8.86 11.49 -21.76
CA GLY A 57 -8.18 11.14 -23.00
C GLY A 57 -6.69 10.83 -22.76
N LEU A 58 -6.21 9.77 -23.41
CA LEU A 58 -4.83 9.31 -23.28
C LEU A 58 -3.93 10.10 -24.23
N GLU A 59 -3.67 11.38 -23.91
CA GLU A 59 -2.62 12.10 -24.60
C GLU A 59 -1.26 11.46 -24.28
N GLU A 60 -0.39 11.32 -25.29
CA GLU A 60 0.96 10.82 -25.07
C GLU A 60 1.73 11.86 -24.23
N ALA A 61 2.32 11.40 -23.13
CA ALA A 61 3.27 12.19 -22.37
C ALA A 61 4.67 11.81 -22.84
N GLU A 62 5.52 12.81 -23.14
CA GLU A 62 6.92 12.57 -23.52
C GLU A 62 7.74 11.96 -22.37
N ILE A 63 7.33 12.21 -21.12
CA ILE A 63 7.98 11.75 -19.90
C ILE A 63 6.91 11.22 -18.95
N ASP A 64 7.19 10.11 -18.28
CA ASP A 64 6.34 9.58 -17.22
C ASP A 64 6.18 10.58 -16.06
N ASP A 65 4.97 10.67 -15.52
CA ASP A 65 4.66 11.50 -14.37
C ASP A 65 5.57 11.19 -13.15
N PRO A 66 5.99 12.22 -12.38
CA PRO A 66 6.80 12.03 -11.18
C PRO A 66 6.21 11.03 -10.16
N MET A 67 4.88 10.95 -10.05
CA MET A 67 4.24 9.94 -9.21
C MET A 67 4.46 8.54 -9.75
N TRP A 68 4.41 8.32 -11.07
CA TRP A 68 4.73 6.99 -11.59
C TRP A 68 6.21 6.63 -11.32
N LEU A 69 7.12 7.57 -11.56
CA LEU A 69 8.56 7.40 -11.37
C LEU A 69 8.93 7.10 -9.91
N ALA A 70 8.29 7.77 -8.95
CA ALA A 70 8.55 7.61 -7.52
C ALA A 70 8.23 6.20 -6.98
N HIS A 71 7.34 5.45 -7.66
CA HIS A 71 6.80 4.18 -7.16
C HIS A 71 7.12 2.96 -8.06
N ASN A 72 7.92 3.13 -9.11
CA ASN A 72 8.20 2.07 -10.09
C ASN A 72 9.68 1.89 -10.48
N ARG A 73 10.62 2.48 -9.72
CA ARG A 73 12.06 2.17 -9.90
C ARG A 73 12.33 0.67 -9.70
N ASN A 74 13.43 0.19 -10.28
CA ASN A 74 13.87 -1.22 -10.23
C ASN A 74 12.89 -2.23 -10.86
N LYS A 75 11.93 -1.75 -11.68
CA LYS A 75 11.02 -2.61 -12.45
C LYS A 75 11.35 -2.59 -13.94
N ARG A 76 11.16 -3.74 -14.58
CA ARG A 76 11.07 -3.87 -16.04
C ARG A 76 9.61 -3.73 -16.43
N SER A 77 9.29 -2.93 -17.45
CA SER A 77 7.93 -2.81 -17.96
C SER A 77 7.71 -3.78 -19.12
N LEU A 78 6.57 -4.47 -19.11
CA LEU A 78 6.12 -5.35 -20.18
C LEU A 78 4.64 -5.07 -20.47
N ALA A 79 4.38 -4.45 -21.61
CA ALA A 79 3.02 -4.19 -22.07
C ALA A 79 2.44 -5.43 -22.76
N ILE A 80 1.28 -5.91 -22.29
CA ILE A 80 0.59 -7.09 -22.81
C ILE A 80 -0.91 -6.80 -22.90
N ASP A 81 -1.51 -7.20 -24.02
CA ASP A 81 -2.96 -7.29 -24.13
C ASP A 81 -3.45 -8.64 -23.58
N LEU A 82 -4.11 -8.61 -22.42
CA LEU A 82 -4.66 -9.81 -21.77
C LEU A 82 -5.97 -10.29 -22.38
N SER A 83 -6.55 -9.54 -23.33
CA SER A 83 -7.70 -9.97 -24.11
C SER A 83 -7.32 -10.84 -25.32
N ASP A 84 -6.05 -10.81 -25.74
CA ASP A 84 -5.52 -11.66 -26.80
C ASP A 84 -4.96 -12.97 -26.21
N GLU A 85 -5.33 -14.11 -26.81
CA GLU A 85 -4.86 -15.45 -26.39
C GLU A 85 -3.32 -15.54 -26.37
N ARG A 86 -2.63 -14.82 -27.26
CA ARG A 86 -1.16 -14.77 -27.26
C ARG A 86 -0.62 -14.06 -26.02
N GLY A 87 -1.30 -13.01 -25.56
CA GLY A 87 -0.96 -12.30 -24.33
C GLY A 87 -1.19 -13.18 -23.11
N GLN A 88 -2.31 -13.89 -23.05
CA GLN A 88 -2.58 -14.89 -22.01
C GLN A 88 -1.49 -15.99 -21.98
N GLY A 89 -1.12 -16.51 -23.15
CA GLY A 89 -0.04 -17.50 -23.27
C GLY A 89 1.34 -16.98 -22.84
N VAL A 90 1.62 -15.67 -22.96
CA VAL A 90 2.82 -15.05 -22.39
C VAL A 90 2.75 -15.07 -20.86
N ILE A 91 1.62 -14.66 -20.26
CA ILE A 91 1.46 -14.66 -18.80
C ILE A 91 1.57 -16.06 -18.23
N GLU A 92 0.95 -17.06 -18.83
CA GLU A 92 1.08 -18.45 -18.39
C GLU A 92 2.54 -18.93 -18.34
N ARG A 93 3.36 -18.53 -19.33
CA ARG A 93 4.80 -18.86 -19.34
C ARG A 93 5.56 -18.12 -18.24
N LEU A 94 5.22 -16.85 -18.00
CA LEU A 94 5.84 -16.07 -16.94
C LEU A 94 5.50 -16.63 -15.55
N VAL A 95 4.24 -16.99 -15.31
CA VAL A 95 3.77 -17.53 -14.02
C VAL A 95 4.48 -18.83 -13.64
N LYS A 96 4.79 -19.71 -14.62
CA LYS A 96 5.55 -20.96 -14.39
C LYS A 96 6.92 -20.73 -13.76
N GLY A 97 7.53 -19.57 -14.00
CA GLY A 97 8.83 -19.20 -13.47
C GLY A 97 8.80 -18.08 -12.44
N ALA A 98 7.61 -17.62 -12.04
CA ALA A 98 7.45 -16.54 -11.07
C ALA A 98 7.43 -17.08 -9.63
N ASP A 99 7.92 -16.27 -8.70
CA ASP A 99 7.80 -16.53 -7.27
C ASP A 99 6.61 -15.81 -6.67
N VAL A 100 6.31 -14.63 -7.19
CA VAL A 100 5.29 -13.74 -6.66
C VAL A 100 4.45 -13.15 -7.80
N VAL A 101 3.14 -13.07 -7.58
CA VAL A 101 2.22 -12.24 -8.37
C VAL A 101 1.61 -11.18 -7.45
N LEU A 102 1.61 -9.93 -7.87
CA LEU A 102 0.96 -8.81 -7.17
C LEU A 102 -0.20 -8.31 -8.03
N HIS A 103 -1.34 -7.94 -7.45
CA HIS A 103 -2.33 -7.12 -8.14
C HIS A 103 -3.09 -6.20 -7.18
N SER A 104 -3.70 -5.16 -7.74
CA SER A 104 -4.56 -4.23 -6.99
C SER A 104 -5.92 -4.00 -7.67
N PHE A 105 -6.34 -4.92 -8.54
CA PHE A 105 -7.66 -4.87 -9.15
C PHE A 105 -8.80 -5.16 -8.16
N ARG A 106 -10.01 -4.72 -8.52
CA ARG A 106 -11.22 -5.00 -7.73
C ARG A 106 -11.48 -6.51 -7.64
N PRO A 107 -12.10 -7.00 -6.56
CA PRO A 107 -12.46 -8.41 -6.42
C PRO A 107 -13.24 -8.92 -7.64
N GLY A 108 -12.89 -10.11 -8.15
CA GLY A 108 -13.49 -10.70 -9.34
C GLY A 108 -12.79 -10.32 -10.67
N THR A 109 -11.85 -9.37 -10.66
CA THR A 109 -11.20 -8.91 -11.91
C THR A 109 -10.17 -9.91 -12.42
N MET A 110 -9.29 -10.41 -11.54
CA MET A 110 -8.27 -11.40 -11.91
C MET A 110 -8.91 -12.73 -12.30
N GLU A 111 -10.02 -13.10 -11.64
CA GLU A 111 -10.84 -14.27 -11.96
C GLU A 111 -11.38 -14.20 -13.39
N LYS A 112 -11.94 -13.05 -13.79
CA LYS A 112 -12.43 -12.82 -15.16
C LYS A 112 -11.33 -12.87 -16.21
N MET A 113 -10.09 -12.57 -15.82
CA MET A 113 -8.90 -12.68 -16.68
C MET A 113 -8.28 -14.09 -16.68
N GLY A 114 -8.81 -15.03 -15.89
CA GLY A 114 -8.23 -16.35 -15.73
C GLY A 114 -6.93 -16.35 -14.90
N LEU A 115 -6.69 -15.32 -14.11
CA LEU A 115 -5.45 -15.10 -13.35
C LEU A 115 -5.67 -15.13 -11.83
N SER A 116 -6.77 -15.71 -11.33
CA SER A 116 -6.98 -15.84 -9.88
C SER A 116 -5.95 -16.74 -9.21
N TYR A 117 -5.81 -16.63 -7.89
CA TYR A 117 -4.92 -17.51 -7.13
C TYR A 117 -5.18 -19.00 -7.39
N GLN A 118 -6.44 -19.43 -7.47
CA GLN A 118 -6.79 -20.84 -7.73
C GLN A 118 -6.36 -21.30 -9.12
N THR A 119 -6.34 -20.41 -10.11
CA THR A 119 -5.85 -20.73 -11.45
C THR A 119 -4.32 -20.75 -11.48
N LEU A 120 -3.67 -19.71 -10.93
CA LEU A 120 -2.21 -19.61 -10.98
C LEU A 120 -1.52 -20.67 -10.11
N SER A 121 -2.10 -21.05 -8.97
CA SER A 121 -1.58 -22.14 -8.12
C SER A 121 -1.63 -23.52 -8.78
N ARG A 122 -2.54 -23.75 -9.73
CA ARG A 122 -2.53 -24.98 -10.56
C ARG A 122 -1.40 -24.99 -11.57
N ILE A 123 -1.00 -23.82 -12.06
CA ILE A 123 0.13 -23.65 -12.99
C ILE A 123 1.46 -23.73 -12.22
N ASN A 124 1.50 -23.11 -11.04
CA ASN A 124 2.67 -23.03 -10.17
C ASN A 124 2.24 -23.15 -8.69
N PRO A 125 2.30 -24.36 -8.09
CA PRO A 125 1.90 -24.58 -6.69
C PRO A 125 2.74 -23.83 -5.65
N HIS A 126 3.88 -23.28 -6.05
CA HIS A 126 4.81 -22.54 -5.20
C HIS A 126 4.59 -21.02 -5.24
N ILE A 127 3.56 -20.55 -5.98
CA ILE A 127 3.35 -19.13 -6.18
C ILE A 127 2.87 -18.44 -4.91
N ILE A 128 3.42 -17.27 -4.62
CA ILE A 128 2.90 -16.35 -3.62
C ILE A 128 2.04 -15.32 -4.35
N TYR A 129 0.77 -15.26 -3.99
CA TYR A 129 -0.20 -14.38 -4.65
C TYR A 129 -0.62 -13.27 -3.71
N CYS A 130 -0.28 -12.03 -4.02
CA CYS A 130 -0.52 -10.88 -3.16
C CYS A 130 -1.56 -9.93 -3.76
N SER A 131 -2.64 -9.72 -3.01
CA SER A 131 -3.80 -8.93 -3.42
C SER A 131 -3.92 -7.66 -2.59
N PHE A 132 -4.09 -6.52 -3.24
CA PHE A 132 -4.23 -5.21 -2.63
C PHE A 132 -5.63 -4.65 -2.86
N TYR A 133 -6.43 -4.50 -1.80
CA TYR A 133 -7.81 -4.04 -1.87
C TYR A 133 -8.06 -2.75 -1.09
N GLY A 134 -9.14 -2.05 -1.39
CA GLY A 134 -9.64 -0.96 -0.55
C GLY A 134 -10.28 -1.50 0.73
N PHE A 135 -11.42 -2.17 0.57
CA PHE A 135 -12.27 -2.69 1.66
C PHE A 135 -12.13 -4.20 1.89
N GLY A 136 -11.13 -4.84 1.29
CA GLY A 136 -10.95 -6.29 1.33
C GLY A 136 -11.61 -7.01 0.15
N GLU A 137 -11.37 -8.32 0.10
CA GLU A 137 -11.87 -9.20 -0.95
C GLU A 137 -13.35 -9.57 -0.78
N THR A 138 -13.81 -9.65 0.47
CA THR A 138 -15.13 -10.15 0.85
C THR A 138 -15.92 -9.14 1.68
N GLY A 139 -17.20 -9.43 1.90
CA GLY A 139 -18.09 -8.58 2.69
C GLY A 139 -18.83 -7.50 1.89
N PRO A 140 -19.74 -6.76 2.54
CA PRO A 140 -20.68 -5.87 1.86
C PRO A 140 -20.03 -4.66 1.18
N LEU A 141 -18.77 -4.35 1.52
CA LEU A 141 -18.02 -3.21 0.99
C LEU A 141 -16.95 -3.62 -0.04
N ALA A 142 -16.76 -4.90 -0.32
CA ALA A 142 -15.66 -5.42 -1.16
C ALA A 142 -15.56 -4.74 -2.55
N HIS A 143 -16.70 -4.40 -3.14
CA HIS A 143 -16.75 -3.77 -4.47
C HIS A 143 -16.78 -2.24 -4.43
N ARG A 144 -16.67 -1.62 -3.24
CA ARG A 144 -16.54 -0.15 -3.15
C ARG A 144 -15.18 0.31 -3.64
N ILE A 145 -15.16 1.50 -4.24
CA ILE A 145 -13.92 2.15 -4.64
C ILE A 145 -13.14 2.51 -3.37
N GLY A 146 -11.93 1.96 -3.26
CA GLY A 146 -10.96 2.33 -2.24
C GLY A 146 -10.07 3.47 -2.69
N GLY A 147 -9.25 3.95 -1.77
CA GLY A 147 -8.23 4.97 -1.97
C GLY A 147 -7.75 5.43 -0.61
N ASP A 148 -6.47 5.80 -0.51
CA ASP A 148 -5.84 6.19 0.75
C ASP A 148 -6.70 7.21 1.53
N MET A 149 -7.10 8.29 0.87
CA MET A 149 -7.94 9.33 1.47
C MET A 149 -9.31 8.81 1.92
N TYR A 150 -9.94 7.93 1.13
CA TYR A 150 -11.23 7.33 1.51
C TYR A 150 -11.08 6.47 2.76
N SER A 151 -10.01 5.69 2.83
CA SER A 151 -9.71 4.80 3.96
C SER A 151 -9.40 5.58 5.22
N GLN A 152 -8.60 6.65 5.14
CA GLN A 152 -8.38 7.58 6.24
C GLN A 152 -9.70 8.17 6.77
N ALA A 153 -10.58 8.61 5.86
CA ALA A 153 -11.86 9.21 6.24
C ALA A 153 -12.82 8.18 6.87
N PHE A 154 -12.92 6.99 6.27
CA PHE A 154 -13.83 5.94 6.70
C PHE A 154 -13.47 5.37 8.07
N THR A 155 -12.18 5.23 8.37
CA THR A 155 -11.66 4.72 9.66
C THR A 155 -11.60 5.77 10.76
N GLY A 156 -11.92 7.03 10.44
CA GLY A 156 -11.91 8.13 11.40
C GLY A 156 -10.54 8.71 11.68
N MET A 157 -9.48 8.31 10.97
CA MET A 157 -8.13 8.90 11.07
C MET A 157 -8.17 10.43 10.93
N VAL A 158 -9.00 10.92 10.01
CA VAL A 158 -9.19 12.36 9.72
C VAL A 158 -9.85 13.13 10.87
N SER A 159 -10.50 12.43 11.81
CA SER A 159 -11.16 13.04 12.96
C SER A 159 -10.20 13.43 14.09
N LEU A 160 -8.97 12.91 14.04
CA LEU A 160 -7.97 13.09 15.09
C LEU A 160 -6.91 14.16 14.74
N GLN A 161 -6.84 14.58 13.47
CA GLN A 161 -5.82 15.52 12.98
C GLN A 161 -6.17 16.99 13.30
N GLY A 162 -5.19 17.86 13.45
CA GLY A 162 -5.43 19.31 13.60
C GLY A 162 -5.96 19.75 14.98
N CYS A 163 -6.40 21.00 15.08
CA CYS A 163 -6.84 21.62 16.34
C CYS A 163 -8.34 21.37 16.62
N PRO A 164 -8.76 21.41 17.91
CA PRO A 164 -10.18 21.45 18.24
C PRO A 164 -10.92 22.54 17.46
N GLY A 165 -11.96 22.15 16.72
CA GLY A 165 -12.76 23.06 15.88
C GLY A 165 -12.35 23.11 14.40
N ASP A 166 -11.17 22.59 14.03
CA ASP A 166 -10.75 22.54 12.64
C ASP A 166 -11.60 21.55 11.81
N PRO A 167 -11.76 21.81 10.49
CA PRO A 167 -12.33 20.83 9.59
C PRO A 167 -11.49 19.53 9.56
N PRO A 168 -12.10 18.38 9.22
CA PRO A 168 -11.35 17.15 9.01
C PRO A 168 -10.17 17.35 8.06
N THR A 169 -9.00 16.92 8.52
CA THR A 169 -7.74 17.09 7.79
C THR A 169 -7.15 15.71 7.53
N MET A 170 -6.71 15.50 6.30
CA MET A 170 -6.05 14.27 5.88
C MET A 170 -4.60 14.27 6.38
N VAL A 171 -4.06 13.09 6.67
CA VAL A 171 -2.61 12.92 6.68
C VAL A 171 -2.13 13.13 5.24
N SER A 172 -1.21 14.07 5.05
CA SER A 172 -0.78 14.51 3.72
C SER A 172 -0.03 13.42 2.94
N ALA A 173 0.75 12.60 3.64
CA ALA A 173 1.35 11.42 3.03
C ALA A 173 0.25 10.39 2.76
N ALA A 174 0.38 9.61 1.68
CA ALA A 174 -0.45 8.44 1.43
C ALA A 174 -0.09 7.32 2.40
N ILE A 175 -0.34 7.56 3.69
CA ILE A 175 0.18 6.79 4.82
C ILE A 175 -0.39 5.37 4.85
N VAL A 176 -1.65 5.22 4.43
CA VAL A 176 -2.32 3.92 4.37
C VAL A 176 -1.75 3.10 3.22
N ASP A 177 -1.50 3.72 2.06
CA ASP A 177 -0.87 3.04 0.93
C ASP A 177 0.58 2.65 1.22
N HIS A 178 1.35 3.52 1.89
CA HIS A 178 2.74 3.21 2.27
C HIS A 178 2.80 2.08 3.32
N ALA A 179 2.00 2.18 4.38
CA ALA A 179 1.93 1.14 5.40
C ALA A 179 1.41 -0.18 4.80
N GLY A 180 0.42 -0.13 3.91
CA GLY A 180 -0.11 -1.30 3.22
C GLY A 180 0.91 -1.94 2.28
N ALA A 181 1.72 -1.14 1.58
CA ALA A 181 2.83 -1.64 0.77
C ALA A 181 3.88 -2.35 1.62
N TRP A 182 4.22 -1.78 2.79
CA TRP A 182 5.13 -2.40 3.77
C TRP A 182 4.57 -3.72 4.30
N MET A 183 3.30 -3.76 4.68
CA MET A 183 2.64 -4.98 5.12
C MET A 183 2.57 -6.04 4.01
N GLY A 184 2.36 -5.62 2.76
CA GLY A 184 2.40 -6.51 1.60
C GLY A 184 3.79 -7.11 1.38
N ALA A 185 4.84 -6.28 1.36
CA ALA A 185 6.22 -6.75 1.23
C ALA A 185 6.60 -7.69 2.39
N TYR A 186 6.22 -7.34 3.63
CA TYR A 186 6.40 -8.18 4.81
C TYR A 186 5.67 -9.52 4.67
N GLY A 187 4.38 -9.51 4.30
CA GLY A 187 3.58 -10.71 4.10
C GLY A 187 4.15 -11.62 3.02
N ILE A 188 4.63 -11.05 1.91
CA ILE A 188 5.32 -11.79 0.85
C ILE A 188 6.60 -12.45 1.36
N MET A 189 7.43 -11.73 2.12
CA MET A 189 8.66 -12.30 2.70
C MET A 189 8.36 -13.42 3.71
N VAL A 190 7.32 -13.25 4.54
CA VAL A 190 6.85 -14.31 5.45
C VAL A 190 6.34 -15.52 4.66
N ALA A 191 5.62 -15.29 3.57
CA ALA A 191 5.15 -16.34 2.68
C ALA A 191 6.29 -17.08 1.97
N MET A 192 7.36 -16.37 1.58
CA MET A 192 8.58 -16.98 1.05
C MET A 192 9.27 -17.85 2.10
N PHE A 193 9.33 -17.39 3.36
CA PHE A 193 9.88 -18.17 4.46
C PHE A 193 9.06 -19.42 4.75
N HIS A 194 7.73 -19.33 4.71
CA HIS A 194 6.84 -20.48 4.79
C HIS A 194 7.13 -21.48 3.66
N ARG A 195 7.14 -21.00 2.41
CA ARG A 195 7.42 -21.79 1.22
C ARG A 195 8.78 -22.49 1.29
N ALA A 196 9.81 -21.84 1.84
CA ALA A 196 11.12 -22.46 2.02
C ALA A 196 11.10 -23.65 3.01
N ARG A 197 10.14 -23.67 3.95
CA ARG A 197 10.01 -24.73 4.95
C ARG A 197 9.06 -25.86 4.53
N THR A 198 8.00 -25.51 3.81
CA THR A 198 6.91 -26.45 3.48
C THR A 198 6.91 -26.86 2.01
N GLY A 199 7.52 -26.05 1.14
CA GLY A 199 7.36 -26.15 -0.31
C GLY A 199 6.04 -25.57 -0.81
N GLU A 200 5.22 -24.92 0.01
CA GLU A 200 3.88 -24.46 -0.39
C GLU A 200 3.83 -22.93 -0.57
N GLY A 201 3.26 -22.50 -1.71
CA GLY A 201 2.85 -21.11 -1.93
C GLY A 201 1.64 -20.75 -1.07
N GLN A 202 1.24 -19.47 -1.10
CA GLN A 202 0.04 -19.01 -0.40
C GLN A 202 -0.48 -17.69 -0.95
N GLU A 203 -1.71 -17.37 -0.58
CA GLU A 203 -2.33 -16.08 -0.83
C GLU A 203 -2.09 -15.13 0.36
N VAL A 204 -1.73 -13.88 0.04
CA VAL A 204 -1.53 -12.77 0.97
C VAL A 204 -2.50 -11.67 0.59
N VAL A 205 -3.38 -11.26 1.50
CA VAL A 205 -4.39 -10.23 1.23
C VAL A 205 -4.14 -9.03 2.13
N ILE A 206 -3.99 -7.86 1.51
CA ILE A 206 -3.85 -6.58 2.18
C ILE A 206 -5.03 -5.70 1.81
N ASN A 207 -5.63 -5.02 2.78
CA ASN A 207 -6.63 -4.00 2.49
C ASN A 207 -6.42 -2.71 3.29
N GLN A 208 -6.79 -1.59 2.68
CA GLN A 208 -6.53 -0.26 3.23
C GLN A 208 -7.29 0.01 4.54
N ILE A 209 -8.49 -0.57 4.72
CA ILE A 209 -9.25 -0.38 5.96
C ILE A 209 -8.54 -1.03 7.14
N ASP A 210 -8.08 -2.29 7.01
CA ASP A 210 -7.33 -2.97 8.07
C ASP A 210 -6.01 -2.25 8.37
N VAL A 211 -5.31 -1.77 7.33
CA VAL A 211 -4.09 -0.99 7.50
C VAL A 211 -4.36 0.31 8.25
N ALA A 212 -5.38 1.07 7.86
CA ALA A 212 -5.73 2.32 8.52
C ALA A 212 -6.16 2.10 9.99
N MET A 213 -6.92 1.04 10.27
CA MET A 213 -7.26 0.65 11.63
C MET A 213 -6.03 0.25 12.44
N TYR A 214 -5.09 -0.48 11.85
CA TYR A 214 -3.82 -0.83 12.51
C TYR A 214 -3.01 0.41 12.87
N LEU A 215 -2.93 1.39 11.98
CA LEU A 215 -2.23 2.66 12.22
C LEU A 215 -2.85 3.48 13.38
N GLN A 216 -4.10 3.20 13.76
CA GLN A 216 -4.82 3.85 14.85
C GLN A 216 -5.03 2.92 16.05
N MET A 217 -4.24 1.84 16.15
CA MET A 217 -4.46 0.80 17.16
C MET A 217 -4.46 1.39 18.57
N SER A 218 -3.56 2.31 18.91
CA SER A 218 -3.47 2.92 20.23
C SER A 218 -4.74 3.70 20.60
N GLU A 219 -5.22 4.55 19.70
CA GLU A 219 -6.43 5.36 19.89
C GLU A 219 -7.68 4.50 19.95
N ALA A 220 -7.74 3.43 19.15
CA ALA A 220 -8.81 2.46 19.21
C ALA A 220 -8.85 1.76 20.58
N HIS A 221 -7.69 1.40 21.15
CA HIS A 221 -7.63 0.74 22.46
C HIS A 221 -8.05 1.66 23.60
N LEU A 222 -7.73 2.96 23.56
CA LEU A 222 -8.26 3.93 24.54
C LEU A 222 -9.80 3.93 24.58
N TYR A 223 -10.44 3.79 23.43
CA TYR A 223 -11.89 3.67 23.39
C TYR A 223 -12.39 2.30 23.85
N LEU A 224 -11.78 1.21 23.36
CA LEU A 224 -12.24 -0.15 23.64
C LEU A 224 -12.03 -0.59 25.10
N ILE A 225 -10.98 -0.10 25.75
CA ILE A 225 -10.63 -0.46 27.14
C ILE A 225 -11.21 0.57 28.12
N ASP A 226 -10.93 1.85 27.89
CA ASP A 226 -11.22 2.92 28.86
C ASP A 226 -12.51 3.72 28.52
N GLY A 227 -13.15 3.44 27.38
CA GLY A 227 -14.29 4.22 26.90
C GLY A 227 -13.93 5.62 26.42
N ILE A 228 -12.63 5.93 26.28
CA ILE A 228 -12.14 7.27 25.94
C ILE A 228 -12.17 7.46 24.43
N LYS A 229 -13.12 8.25 23.95
CA LYS A 229 -13.18 8.65 22.54
C LYS A 229 -12.18 9.79 22.28
N CYS A 230 -11.04 9.46 21.70
CA CYS A 230 -10.01 10.42 21.28
C CYS A 230 -10.59 11.58 20.44
N GLN A 231 -10.09 12.79 20.69
CA GLN A 231 -10.45 14.01 19.97
C GLN A 231 -9.19 14.65 19.40
N ARG A 232 -9.36 15.61 18.48
CA ARG A 232 -8.27 16.44 17.96
C ARG A 232 -7.44 17.04 19.11
N ALA A 233 -6.13 16.79 19.11
CA ALA A 233 -5.21 17.23 20.17
C ALA A 233 -4.36 18.45 19.77
N GLY A 234 -4.59 19.03 18.60
CA GLY A 234 -3.85 20.18 18.09
C GLY A 234 -2.38 19.83 17.87
N ARG A 235 -1.52 20.42 18.70
CA ARG A 235 -0.06 20.27 18.62
C ARG A 235 0.45 18.94 19.18
N ALA A 236 -0.39 18.27 19.97
CA ALA A 236 -0.08 17.03 20.66
C ALA A 236 -0.74 15.83 19.95
N SER A 237 -0.72 14.67 20.60
CA SER A 237 -1.50 13.50 20.16
C SER A 237 -2.49 13.10 21.27
N PRO A 238 -3.64 12.46 20.95
CA PRO A 238 -4.55 11.93 21.96
C PRO A 238 -3.86 11.01 22.98
N VAL A 239 -2.80 10.30 22.56
CA VAL A 239 -2.04 9.38 23.42
C VAL A 239 -0.79 10.01 24.06
N SER A 240 -0.47 11.25 23.72
CA SER A 240 0.71 11.97 24.21
C SER A 240 0.35 13.45 24.40
N PRO A 241 -0.27 13.81 25.54
CA PRO A 241 -0.78 15.16 25.79
C PRO A 241 0.35 16.16 26.03
N PRO A 242 0.06 17.47 26.04
CA PRO A 242 1.03 18.50 26.41
C PRO A 242 1.75 18.16 27.74
N PRO A 243 3.06 18.43 27.84
CA PRO A 243 3.84 19.27 26.94
C PRO A 243 4.43 18.54 25.72
N TYR A 244 4.04 17.32 25.37
CA TYR A 244 4.38 16.76 24.05
C TYR A 244 3.74 17.57 22.92
N GLY A 245 4.51 17.95 21.90
CA GLY A 245 3.95 18.56 20.69
C GLY A 245 4.80 19.63 20.03
N ALA A 246 4.23 20.29 19.02
CA ALA A 246 4.88 21.39 18.29
C ALA A 246 4.64 22.76 18.95
N TYR A 247 5.70 23.54 19.16
CA TYR A 247 5.66 24.87 19.77
C TYR A 247 6.49 25.87 18.96
N PRO A 248 6.01 27.11 18.78
CA PRO A 248 6.75 28.13 18.04
C PRO A 248 7.99 28.57 18.81
N ALA A 249 9.08 28.78 18.07
CA ALA A 249 10.34 29.39 18.50
C ALA A 249 10.70 30.57 17.58
N ALA A 250 11.86 31.19 17.80
CA ALA A 250 12.25 32.43 17.11
C ALA A 250 12.48 32.26 15.60
N ASP A 251 12.86 31.06 15.16
CA ASP A 251 13.29 30.74 13.79
C ASP A 251 12.58 29.51 13.19
N GLY A 252 11.50 29.05 13.83
CA GLY A 252 10.70 27.92 13.38
C GLY A 252 9.91 27.28 14.51
N ASP A 253 9.29 26.13 14.25
CA ASP A 253 8.64 25.34 15.29
C ASP A 253 9.60 24.28 15.85
N ILE A 254 9.53 24.03 17.16
CA ILE A 254 10.24 22.94 17.84
C ILE A 254 9.26 21.87 18.31
N ILE A 255 9.72 20.62 18.38
CA ILE A 255 8.97 19.54 19.01
C ILE A 255 9.50 19.34 20.44
N THR A 256 8.60 19.35 21.40
CA THR A 256 8.89 18.97 22.78
C THR A 256 8.47 17.52 23.02
N LEU A 257 9.34 16.77 23.71
CA LEU A 257 9.12 15.37 24.07
C LEU A 257 9.18 15.17 25.60
N PHE A 258 8.53 16.07 26.34
CA PHE A 258 8.54 16.05 27.80
C PHE A 258 7.22 15.47 28.31
N GLY A 259 7.28 14.40 29.12
CA GLY A 259 6.08 13.67 29.53
C GLY A 259 5.91 13.36 31.00
N SER A 260 7.00 13.42 31.77
CA SER A 260 6.97 13.21 33.21
C SER A 260 8.35 13.49 33.80
N ASP A 261 8.38 13.79 35.10
CA ASP A 261 9.59 14.12 35.86
C ASP A 261 10.57 12.93 35.91
N PRO A 262 11.86 13.14 35.58
CA PRO A 262 12.74 14.14 36.22
C PRO A 262 13.19 15.30 35.32
N LEU A 263 12.72 15.37 34.07
CA LEU A 263 13.20 16.38 33.11
C LEU A 263 12.50 17.73 33.25
N TRP A 264 11.38 17.80 33.98
CA TRP A 264 10.54 18.99 34.02
C TRP A 264 11.20 20.19 34.71
N PRO A 265 11.84 20.06 35.89
CA PRO A 265 12.62 21.14 36.50
C PRO A 265 13.74 21.67 35.60
N ARG A 266 14.39 20.82 34.81
CA ARG A 266 15.44 21.24 33.86
C ARG A 266 14.89 21.95 32.63
N PHE A 267 13.67 21.60 32.22
CA PHE A 267 13.00 22.27 31.12
C PHE A 267 12.49 23.66 31.53
N CYS A 268 12.01 23.80 32.77
CA CYS A 268 11.47 25.05 33.30
C CYS A 268 12.54 26.03 33.83
N GLY A 269 13.71 25.55 34.24
CA GLY A 269 14.80 26.35 34.80
C GLY A 269 15.78 26.84 33.74
#